data_AF-A0A0D0BXL8-F1
#
_entry.id   AF-A0A0D0BXL8-F1
#
_cell.length_a   1.000
_cell.length_b   1.000
_cell.length_c   1.000
_cell.angle_alpha   90.00
_cell.angle_beta   90.00
_cell.angle_gamma   90.00
#
_symmetry.space_group_name_H-M   'P 1'
#
loop_
_entity.id
_entity.type
_entity.pdbx_description
1 polymer ?
#
loop_
_entity_poly.entity_id
_entity_poly.type
_entity_poly.pdbx_seq_one_letter_code
_entity_poly.pdbx_strand_id
1 'polypeptide(L)'
;MSSKTTPEKNLADIRADILLLSSYFRDAEVPGLGAEHTKDDLDSAVVNAAASLLCTGTKKSPHADVVNAVALTIEGSKPLLTFTENIRITSDGSPFEETPITPDPSKAAALLDNWSEDLCDHTYTSHLEDVVNAISLFSSLEVPRSGYGAKFVFFIHRRAFRKLALRTRDFTLRWGGVLPFKTARLELGTIQQTMAPMTFKIELEPTVMSVVNHARITSEALGKNWFMFNLSATTIERWLDLFEYIWRQLEDMLLNERTDESKLPKPRESPPSLFQTQVAVLSIECLRALRPVLLHIFTSYETLISRLHQNEMSTIYKKVRTKFEGFKFPSQENKVEGEGEAKDKDKDEGEVQDEGEGGSDAKDKVEGEGKSEAKDMGEDEDEDKDEDKDEGEPEFRRQRNENSGSRVIRFLDTITAWFVSCTTVWKAATMAERRYFDDMAYRRITIGVPPSYIPYHSADNVVSILKDLLGETCEVSSSRTHGLAGFASRACIHAEAALMALLYNKKMHISVTKKCCFMCWVLYLVLTNLDNPIIFAFGAHGVLYPWIAPPGLPDQVYRDIYEWLLEACQQHVIGGHSRHSSGAGSEVSDGKGVMEEESYDKQTLDNYVLNK
;
A
#
# COMPACT_ATOMS: atom_id res chain seq x y z
N MET A 1 -10.92 -27.43 -35.44
CA MET A 1 -11.24 -27.34 -34.01
C MET A 1 -12.75 -27.33 -33.87
N SER A 2 -13.35 -28.37 -33.28
CA SER A 2 -14.78 -28.39 -33.00
C SER A 2 -15.04 -27.39 -31.86
N SER A 3 -15.75 -26.29 -32.13
CA SER A 3 -16.14 -25.35 -31.08
C SER A 3 -17.11 -26.08 -30.14
N LYS A 4 -16.60 -26.61 -29.03
CA LYS A 4 -17.46 -27.04 -27.93
C LYS A 4 -18.14 -25.78 -27.42
N THR A 5 -19.41 -25.59 -27.79
CA THR A 5 -20.26 -24.57 -27.19
C THR A 5 -20.42 -24.94 -25.72
N THR A 6 -19.68 -24.26 -24.86
CA THR A 6 -19.82 -24.38 -23.41
C THR A 6 -21.27 -24.09 -23.04
N PRO A 7 -21.94 -24.90 -22.21
CA PRO A 7 -23.29 -24.61 -21.78
C PRO A 7 -23.36 -23.20 -21.19
N GLU A 8 -24.43 -22.47 -21.52
CA GLU A 8 -24.60 -21.08 -21.12
C GLU A 8 -24.72 -20.99 -19.59
N LYS A 9 -23.62 -20.64 -18.92
CA LYS A 9 -23.61 -20.41 -17.47
C LYS A 9 -24.44 -19.18 -17.12
N ASN A 10 -25.16 -19.27 -15.99
CA ASN A 10 -25.85 -18.13 -15.39
C ASN A 10 -24.82 -17.09 -14.89
N LEU A 11 -25.18 -15.81 -14.94
CA LEU A 11 -24.38 -14.70 -14.47
C LEU A 11 -23.96 -14.82 -12.99
N ALA A 12 -24.82 -15.36 -12.14
CA ALA A 12 -24.49 -15.58 -10.73
C ALA A 12 -23.28 -16.50 -10.57
N ASP A 13 -23.25 -17.59 -11.35
CA ASP A 13 -22.16 -18.56 -11.36
C ASP A 13 -20.87 -17.92 -11.91
N ILE A 14 -20.98 -17.13 -12.97
CA ILE A 14 -19.83 -16.42 -13.57
C ILE A 14 -19.18 -15.46 -12.58
N ARG A 15 -19.97 -14.72 -11.79
CA ARG A 15 -19.42 -13.80 -10.78
C ARG A 15 -18.72 -14.55 -9.65
N ALA A 16 -19.29 -15.68 -9.21
CA ALA A 16 -18.65 -16.54 -8.22
C ALA A 16 -17.34 -17.14 -8.75
N ASP A 17 -17.32 -17.58 -10.01
CA ASP A 17 -16.12 -18.08 -10.67
C ASP A 17 -15.04 -16.98 -10.77
N ILE A 18 -15.39 -15.75 -11.14
CA ILE A 18 -14.44 -14.62 -11.18
C ILE A 18 -13.81 -14.38 -9.79
N LEU A 19 -14.60 -14.42 -8.72
CA LEU A 19 -14.09 -14.27 -7.35
C LEU A 19 -13.07 -15.37 -7.02
N LEU A 20 -13.39 -16.63 -7.33
CA LEU A 20 -12.51 -17.76 -7.06
C LEU A 20 -11.25 -17.72 -7.93
N LEU A 21 -11.37 -17.44 -9.22
CA LEU A 21 -10.24 -17.34 -10.15
C LEU A 21 -9.32 -16.17 -9.80
N SER A 22 -9.86 -15.00 -9.44
CA SER A 22 -9.04 -13.87 -8.98
C SER A 22 -8.34 -14.17 -7.64
N SER A 23 -8.99 -14.92 -6.74
CA SER A 23 -8.39 -15.41 -5.50
C SER A 23 -7.31 -16.47 -5.74
N TYR A 24 -7.47 -17.32 -6.76
CA TYR A 24 -6.49 -18.33 -7.17
C TYR A 24 -5.14 -17.72 -7.52
N PHE A 25 -5.19 -16.53 -8.13
CA PHE A 25 -4.02 -15.75 -8.49
C PHE A 25 -3.50 -14.81 -7.41
N ARG A 26 -4.00 -14.90 -6.17
CA ARG A 26 -3.45 -14.09 -5.09
C ARG A 26 -1.93 -14.26 -5.06
N ASP A 27 -1.24 -13.13 -5.16
CA ASP A 27 0.23 -13.03 -5.16
C ASP A 27 0.95 -13.46 -6.44
N ALA A 28 0.22 -13.91 -7.47
CA ALA A 28 0.79 -14.08 -8.80
C ALA A 28 1.09 -12.72 -9.43
N GLU A 29 2.29 -12.58 -9.99
CA GLU A 29 2.65 -11.48 -10.87
C GLU A 29 2.37 -11.90 -12.31
N VAL A 30 1.54 -11.14 -13.03
CA VAL A 30 1.29 -11.43 -14.45
C VAL A 30 2.42 -10.83 -15.30
N PRO A 31 3.16 -11.65 -16.08
CA PRO A 31 4.23 -11.15 -16.93
C PRO A 31 3.72 -10.16 -18.00
N GLY A 32 4.44 -9.04 -18.21
CA GLY A 32 4.24 -8.17 -19.38
C GLY A 32 3.41 -6.90 -19.13
N LEU A 33 2.86 -6.70 -17.93
CA LEU A 33 1.90 -5.63 -17.63
C LEU A 33 2.49 -4.45 -16.86
N GLY A 34 3.65 -3.96 -17.30
CA GLY A 34 4.13 -2.64 -16.90
C GLY A 34 3.50 -1.58 -17.78
N ALA A 35 2.27 -1.14 -17.50
CA ALA A 35 1.69 -0.02 -18.22
C ALA A 35 2.56 1.23 -17.99
N GLU A 36 3.10 1.80 -19.07
CA GLU A 36 3.77 3.09 -19.02
C GLU A 36 2.72 4.16 -18.73
N HIS A 37 2.88 4.87 -17.61
CA HIS A 37 2.08 6.04 -17.34
C HIS A 37 2.35 7.12 -18.41
N THR A 38 1.31 7.57 -19.12
CA THR A 38 1.38 8.84 -19.85
C THR A 38 1.53 9.96 -18.82
N LYS A 39 2.75 10.44 -18.64
CA LYS A 39 3.20 11.12 -17.41
C LYS A 39 2.85 12.61 -17.29
N ASP A 40 2.17 13.21 -18.27
CA ASP A 40 2.24 14.67 -18.43
C ASP A 40 0.89 15.41 -18.40
N ASP A 41 -0.19 14.79 -17.92
CA ASP A 41 -1.48 15.47 -17.77
C ASP A 41 -1.69 16.04 -16.35
N LEU A 42 -2.02 17.34 -16.28
CA LEU A 42 -2.29 18.04 -15.03
C LEU A 42 -3.47 17.39 -14.28
N ASP A 43 -4.50 16.97 -15.01
CA ASP A 43 -5.71 16.41 -14.41
C ASP A 43 -5.37 15.11 -13.66
N SER A 44 -4.61 14.25 -14.32
CA SER A 44 -4.11 13.01 -13.73
C SER A 44 -3.23 13.31 -12.50
N ALA A 45 -2.34 14.30 -12.55
CA ALA A 45 -1.52 14.70 -11.41
C ALA A 45 -2.36 15.20 -10.22
N VAL A 46 -3.38 16.03 -10.46
CA VAL A 46 -4.28 16.56 -9.44
C VAL A 46 -5.11 15.44 -8.81
N VAL A 47 -5.65 14.54 -9.62
CA VAL A 47 -6.49 13.45 -9.11
C VAL A 47 -5.63 12.41 -8.36
N ASN A 48 -4.36 12.18 -8.74
CA ASN A 48 -3.36 11.39 -7.99
C ASN A 48 -3.06 12.03 -6.64
N ALA A 49 -2.88 13.34 -6.65
CA ALA A 49 -2.63 14.10 -5.44
C ALA A 49 -3.82 14.01 -4.49
N ALA A 50 -5.05 14.27 -4.97
CA ALA A 50 -6.27 14.17 -4.17
C ALA A 50 -6.46 12.77 -3.56
N ALA A 51 -6.23 11.70 -4.33
CA ALA A 51 -6.31 10.33 -3.82
C ALA A 51 -5.30 10.05 -2.70
N SER A 52 -4.07 10.53 -2.86
CA SER A 52 -2.99 10.35 -1.90
C SER A 52 -3.23 11.12 -0.59
N LEU A 53 -3.81 12.32 -0.68
CA LEU A 53 -4.14 13.15 0.50
C LEU A 53 -5.07 12.43 1.48
N LEU A 54 -5.98 11.60 0.98
CA LEU A 54 -6.96 10.87 1.78
C LEU A 54 -6.42 9.58 2.42
N CYS A 55 -5.15 9.24 2.16
CA CYS A 55 -4.50 8.03 2.65
C CYS A 55 -3.73 8.27 3.95
N THR A 56 -4.36 8.82 4.98
CA THR A 56 -3.68 9.24 6.22
C THR A 56 -3.56 8.12 7.27
N GLY A 57 -4.53 7.22 7.32
CA GLY A 57 -4.62 6.17 8.34
C GLY A 57 -5.15 6.70 9.67
N THR A 58 -5.68 5.81 10.51
CA THR A 58 -6.24 6.12 11.83
C THR A 58 -5.68 5.16 12.88
N LYS A 59 -5.96 5.37 14.17
CA LYS A 59 -5.59 4.39 15.20
C LYS A 59 -6.13 2.97 14.91
N LYS A 60 -7.35 2.87 14.36
CA LYS A 60 -8.01 1.60 14.06
C LYS A 60 -7.58 0.97 12.73
N SER A 61 -7.03 1.77 11.82
CA SER A 61 -6.53 1.33 10.51
C SER A 61 -5.33 2.19 10.14
N PRO A 62 -4.15 1.93 10.74
CA PRO A 62 -2.97 2.77 10.56
C PRO A 62 -2.37 2.64 9.15
N HIS A 63 -2.69 1.56 8.44
CA HIS A 63 -2.35 1.35 7.03
C HIS A 63 -3.26 2.10 6.04
N ALA A 64 -4.32 2.76 6.55
CA ALA A 64 -5.37 3.37 5.74
C ALA A 64 -6.01 2.34 4.78
N ASP A 65 -6.59 1.29 5.34
CA ASP A 65 -7.19 0.17 4.59
C ASP A 65 -8.44 0.58 3.80
N VAL A 66 -8.95 1.80 4.06
CA VAL A 66 -10.00 2.40 3.24
C VAL A 66 -9.41 2.69 1.87
N VAL A 67 -9.69 1.79 0.92
CA VAL A 67 -9.34 2.00 -0.48
C VAL A 67 -10.22 3.12 -1.03
N ASN A 68 -9.58 4.20 -1.46
CA ASN A 68 -10.22 5.30 -2.17
C ASN A 68 -9.69 5.38 -3.61
N ALA A 69 -10.63 5.54 -4.54
CA ALA A 69 -10.43 5.98 -5.89
C ALA A 69 -10.96 7.40 -5.99
N VAL A 70 -10.30 8.22 -6.81
CA VAL A 70 -10.78 9.55 -7.14
C VAL A 70 -10.94 9.61 -8.64
N ALA A 71 -12.06 10.14 -9.11
CA ALA A 71 -12.30 10.42 -10.52
C ALA A 71 -12.54 11.90 -10.75
N LEU A 72 -11.93 12.43 -11.79
CA LEU A 72 -12.38 13.67 -12.42
C LEU A 72 -13.25 13.33 -13.62
N THR A 73 -14.43 13.92 -13.65
CA THR A 73 -15.44 13.72 -14.69
C THR A 73 -16.06 15.06 -15.08
N ILE A 74 -16.80 15.11 -16.19
CA ILE A 74 -17.59 16.28 -16.58
C ILE A 74 -19.06 15.88 -16.52
N GLU A 75 -19.85 16.55 -15.68
CA GLU A 75 -21.30 16.37 -15.60
C GLU A 75 -21.98 17.63 -16.16
N GLY A 76 -22.56 17.50 -17.35
CA GLY A 76 -23.05 18.65 -18.11
C GLY A 76 -21.89 19.56 -18.52
N SER A 77 -21.81 20.75 -17.92
CA SER A 77 -20.72 21.71 -18.15
C SER A 77 -19.80 21.88 -16.95
N LYS A 78 -20.01 21.13 -15.86
CA LYS A 78 -19.26 21.30 -14.60
C LYS A 78 -18.29 20.15 -14.40
N PRO A 79 -17.01 20.44 -14.07
CA PRO A 79 -16.09 19.40 -13.65
C PRO A 79 -16.49 18.89 -12.26
N LEU A 80 -16.36 17.59 -12.05
CA LEU A 80 -16.80 16.88 -10.84
C LEU A 80 -15.67 15.97 -10.35
N LEU A 81 -15.22 16.21 -9.11
CA LEU A 81 -14.35 15.29 -8.37
C LEU A 81 -15.19 14.32 -7.53
N THR A 82 -15.08 13.04 -7.87
CA THR A 82 -15.78 11.95 -7.20
C THR A 82 -14.80 11.13 -6.39
N PHE A 83 -15.07 10.96 -5.09
CA PHE A 83 -14.26 10.20 -4.16
C PHE A 83 -15.01 8.96 -3.73
N THR A 84 -14.34 7.81 -3.64
CA THR A 84 -14.98 6.59 -3.16
C THR A 84 -14.54 6.23 -1.74
N GLU A 85 -15.45 5.67 -0.96
CA GLU A 85 -15.21 5.08 0.36
C GLU A 85 -15.65 3.63 0.35
N ASN A 86 -14.75 2.68 0.60
CA ASN A 86 -15.10 1.26 0.64
C ASN A 86 -15.54 0.85 2.06
N ILE A 87 -16.84 0.62 2.26
CA ILE A 87 -17.40 0.04 3.48
C ILE A 87 -17.64 -1.45 3.24
N ARG A 88 -16.88 -2.32 3.92
CA ARG A 88 -16.77 -3.74 3.57
C ARG A 88 -18.11 -4.47 3.45
N ILE A 89 -19.09 -4.14 4.29
CA ILE A 89 -20.40 -4.80 4.33
C ILE A 89 -21.47 -3.75 4.59
N THR A 90 -22.53 -3.75 3.79
CA THR A 90 -23.74 -2.95 4.06
C THR A 90 -24.86 -3.82 4.63
N SER A 91 -25.62 -3.26 5.56
CA SER A 91 -26.83 -3.88 6.12
C SER A 91 -28.02 -3.66 5.17
N ASP A 92 -27.96 -4.19 3.94
CA ASP A 92 -29.15 -4.40 3.08
C ASP A 92 -29.47 -3.27 2.06
N GLY A 93 -28.51 -2.39 1.76
CA GLY A 93 -28.69 -1.23 0.86
C GLY A 93 -28.19 -1.40 -0.58
N SER A 94 -28.40 -0.34 -1.39
CA SER A 94 -27.73 -0.15 -2.68
C SER A 94 -26.21 -0.33 -2.53
N PRO A 95 -25.52 -1.01 -3.45
CA PRO A 95 -24.06 -1.15 -3.40
C PRO A 95 -23.32 0.19 -3.52
N PHE A 96 -24.03 1.23 -3.97
CA PHE A 96 -23.51 2.58 -4.12
C PHE A 96 -24.46 3.59 -3.48
N GLU A 97 -23.93 4.40 -2.57
CA GLU A 97 -24.61 5.57 -2.03
C GLU A 97 -23.82 6.83 -2.41
N GLU A 98 -24.48 7.75 -3.12
CA GLU A 98 -23.87 9.01 -3.56
C GLU A 98 -24.26 10.15 -2.61
N THR A 99 -23.28 10.89 -2.11
CA THR A 99 -23.50 12.06 -1.25
C THR A 99 -22.77 13.27 -1.84
N PRO A 100 -23.46 14.38 -2.16
CA PRO A 100 -22.79 15.62 -2.55
C PRO A 100 -22.00 16.19 -1.37
N ILE A 101 -20.85 16.81 -1.65
CA ILE A 101 -20.04 17.51 -0.65
C ILE A 101 -20.12 18.99 -0.95
N THR A 102 -20.55 19.77 0.04
CA THR A 102 -20.60 21.24 -0.04
C THR A 102 -19.35 21.81 0.63
N PRO A 103 -18.42 22.43 -0.11
CA PRO A 103 -17.22 23.00 0.48
C PRO A 103 -17.52 24.18 1.40
N ASP A 104 -16.75 24.31 2.47
CA ASP A 104 -16.79 25.39 3.44
C ASP A 104 -15.37 25.96 3.67
N PRO A 105 -14.97 26.99 2.90
CA PRO A 105 -13.67 27.65 3.03
C PRO A 105 -13.39 28.22 4.43
N SER A 106 -14.43 28.64 5.17
CA SER A 106 -14.27 29.22 6.51
C SER A 106 -13.84 28.17 7.52
N LYS A 107 -14.41 26.96 7.44
CA LYS A 107 -13.94 25.81 8.23
C LYS A 107 -12.49 25.46 7.92
N ALA A 108 -12.10 25.46 6.64
CA ALA A 108 -10.71 25.21 6.27
C ALA A 108 -9.73 26.25 6.83
N ALA A 109 -10.09 27.53 6.80
CA ALA A 109 -9.22 28.57 7.36
C ALA A 109 -8.98 28.35 8.86
N ALA A 110 -10.06 28.09 9.62
CA ALA A 110 -9.97 27.79 11.04
C ALA A 110 -9.17 26.51 11.33
N LEU A 111 -9.40 25.46 10.54
CA LEU A 111 -8.68 24.18 10.65
C LEU A 111 -7.18 24.36 10.37
N LEU A 112 -6.81 25.07 9.30
CA LEU A 112 -5.42 25.32 8.95
C LEU A 112 -4.73 26.26 9.93
N ASP A 113 -5.45 27.21 10.54
CA ASP A 113 -4.87 28.07 11.57
C ASP A 113 -4.61 27.29 12.87
N ASN A 114 -5.42 26.27 13.19
CA ASN A 114 -5.31 25.44 14.39
C ASN A 114 -4.82 24.01 14.08
N TRP A 115 -4.09 23.80 12.98
CA TRP A 115 -3.72 22.45 12.52
C TRP A 115 -2.95 21.61 13.54
N SER A 116 -2.24 22.25 14.47
CA SER A 116 -1.48 21.58 15.53
C SER A 116 -2.36 21.07 16.68
N GLU A 117 -3.57 21.60 16.83
CA GLU A 117 -4.55 21.21 17.84
C GLU A 117 -5.53 20.15 17.33
N ASP A 118 -5.55 19.91 16.01
CA ASP A 118 -6.43 18.95 15.36
C ASP A 118 -6.24 17.52 15.87
N LEU A 119 -7.37 16.83 16.05
CA LEU A 119 -7.42 15.42 16.41
C LEU A 119 -6.99 14.59 15.21
N CYS A 120 -5.91 13.83 15.36
CA CYS A 120 -5.40 12.99 14.27
C CYS A 120 -6.25 11.74 14.04
N ASP A 121 -7.15 11.39 14.98
CA ASP A 121 -8.16 10.38 14.77
C ASP A 121 -9.42 11.01 14.18
N HIS A 122 -9.76 10.58 12.98
CA HIS A 122 -10.84 11.11 12.15
C HIS A 122 -11.56 9.98 11.44
N THR A 123 -12.76 10.24 10.97
CA THR A 123 -13.43 9.37 10.00
C THR A 123 -12.93 9.69 8.59
N TYR A 124 -13.07 8.77 7.65
CA TYR A 124 -12.78 9.06 6.23
C TYR A 124 -13.59 10.25 5.74
N THR A 125 -14.89 10.28 6.09
CA THR A 125 -15.82 11.36 5.74
C THR A 125 -15.34 12.73 6.21
N SER A 126 -15.06 12.87 7.51
CA SER A 126 -14.60 14.16 8.05
C SER A 126 -13.28 14.61 7.44
N HIS A 127 -12.36 13.67 7.18
CA HIS A 127 -11.09 13.99 6.54
C HIS A 127 -11.25 14.42 5.07
N LEU A 128 -12.12 13.74 4.33
CA LEU A 128 -12.46 14.13 2.97
C LEU A 128 -13.06 15.54 2.91
N GLU A 129 -14.02 15.84 3.79
CA GLU A 129 -14.60 17.18 3.90
C GLU A 129 -13.53 18.24 4.17
N ASP A 130 -12.61 17.99 5.12
CA ASP A 130 -11.52 18.92 5.42
C ASP A 130 -10.58 19.17 4.22
N VAL A 131 -10.26 18.12 3.46
CA VAL A 131 -9.45 18.24 2.23
C VAL A 131 -10.18 19.06 1.17
N VAL A 132 -11.47 18.79 0.94
CA VAL A 132 -12.30 19.55 -0.02
C VAL A 132 -12.45 21.01 0.42
N ASN A 133 -12.67 21.26 1.70
CA ASN A 133 -12.73 22.61 2.27
C ASN A 133 -11.42 23.37 2.04
N ALA A 134 -10.26 22.71 2.24
CA ALA A 134 -8.95 23.31 1.98
C ALA A 134 -8.74 23.65 0.50
N ILE A 135 -9.11 22.74 -0.42
CA ILE A 135 -9.08 23.00 -1.87
C ILE A 135 -9.93 24.22 -2.21
N SER A 136 -11.17 24.28 -1.71
CA SER A 136 -12.08 25.38 -1.96
C SER A 136 -11.58 26.71 -1.37
N LEU A 137 -10.94 26.68 -0.20
CA LEU A 137 -10.27 27.85 0.36
C LEU A 137 -9.19 28.35 -0.61
N PHE A 138 -8.32 27.48 -1.11
CA PHE A 138 -7.22 27.88 -1.99
C PHE A 138 -7.72 28.51 -3.29
N SER A 139 -8.79 27.98 -3.89
CA SER A 139 -9.42 28.57 -5.07
C SER A 139 -10.04 29.95 -4.82
N SER A 140 -10.52 30.20 -3.60
CA SER A 140 -11.12 31.49 -3.24
C SER A 140 -10.10 32.61 -2.96
N LEU A 141 -8.80 32.28 -2.86
CA LEU A 141 -7.77 33.26 -2.55
C LEU A 141 -7.41 34.09 -3.79
N GLU A 142 -7.74 35.39 -3.78
CA GLU A 142 -7.30 36.33 -4.84
C GLU A 142 -5.77 36.45 -4.94
N VAL A 143 -5.10 36.38 -3.79
CA VAL A 143 -3.64 36.38 -3.65
C VAL A 143 -3.27 35.19 -2.77
N PRO A 144 -2.31 34.35 -3.17
CA PRO A 144 -1.81 33.29 -2.32
C PRO A 144 -1.30 33.89 -1.01
N ARG A 145 -2.11 33.81 0.05
CA ARG A 145 -1.68 34.25 1.38
C ARG A 145 -0.47 33.42 1.76
N SER A 146 0.61 34.09 2.12
CA SER A 146 1.87 33.45 2.49
C SER A 146 1.66 32.58 3.72
N GLY A 147 1.51 31.28 3.52
CA GLY A 147 1.53 30.29 4.60
C GLY A 147 0.47 29.20 4.56
N TYR A 148 -0.68 29.38 3.90
CA TYR A 148 -1.72 28.33 3.90
C TYR A 148 -1.25 27.05 3.22
N GLY A 149 -0.47 27.14 2.14
CA GLY A 149 0.16 25.98 1.52
C GLY A 149 1.06 25.20 2.50
N ALA A 150 1.87 25.89 3.30
CA ALA A 150 2.72 25.25 4.31
C ALA A 150 1.90 24.64 5.45
N LYS A 151 0.89 25.37 5.95
CA LYS A 151 -0.03 24.87 6.99
C LYS A 151 -0.78 23.62 6.53
N PHE A 152 -1.19 23.57 5.26
CA PHE A 152 -1.82 22.40 4.67
C PHE A 152 -0.88 21.20 4.60
N VAL A 153 0.38 21.41 4.21
CA VAL A 153 1.40 20.34 4.26
C VAL A 153 1.55 19.81 5.69
N PHE A 154 1.65 20.69 6.70
CA PHE A 154 1.77 20.27 8.10
C PHE A 154 0.55 19.50 8.59
N PHE A 155 -0.65 20.02 8.31
CA PHE A 155 -1.92 19.38 8.62
C PHE A 155 -2.00 17.94 8.06
N ILE A 156 -1.72 17.76 6.77
CA ILE A 156 -1.80 16.45 6.13
C ILE A 156 -0.77 15.47 6.70
N HIS A 157 0.49 15.91 6.92
CA HIS A 157 1.52 15.04 7.49
C HIS A 157 1.22 14.70 8.96
N ARG A 158 0.64 15.63 9.71
CA ARG A 158 0.18 15.38 11.08
C ARG A 158 -0.90 14.30 11.10
N ARG A 159 -1.86 14.32 10.17
CA ARG A 159 -2.87 13.25 10.04
C ARG A 159 -2.28 11.94 9.51
N ALA A 160 -1.33 12.01 8.57
CA ALA A 160 -0.69 10.84 7.97
C ALA A 160 0.38 10.17 8.85
N PHE A 161 0.63 10.68 10.05
CA PHE A 161 1.83 10.33 10.83
C PHE A 161 1.93 8.83 11.14
N ARG A 162 0.83 8.13 11.39
CA ARG A 162 0.84 6.68 11.70
C ARG A 162 1.25 5.87 10.48
N LYS A 163 0.66 6.16 9.32
CA LYS A 163 1.04 5.51 8.07
C LYS A 163 2.48 5.85 7.70
N LEU A 164 2.89 7.12 7.83
CA LEU A 164 4.28 7.53 7.61
C LEU A 164 5.25 6.81 8.56
N ALA A 165 4.91 6.65 9.83
CA ALA A 165 5.70 5.94 10.82
C ALA A 165 5.84 4.45 10.46
N LEU A 166 4.75 3.79 10.09
CA LEU A 166 4.78 2.40 9.60
C LEU A 166 5.68 2.26 8.39
N ARG A 167 5.49 3.10 7.36
CA ARG A 167 6.34 3.09 6.16
C ARG A 167 7.81 3.29 6.50
N THR A 168 8.11 4.27 7.34
CA THR A 168 9.48 4.58 7.77
C THR A 168 10.12 3.37 8.47
N ARG A 169 9.38 2.73 9.37
CA ARG A 169 9.82 1.50 10.06
C ARG A 169 10.02 0.34 9.08
N ASP A 170 9.09 0.12 8.15
CA ASP A 170 9.12 -0.99 7.20
C ASP A 170 10.32 -0.91 6.26
N PHE A 171 10.68 0.31 5.83
CA PHE A 171 11.92 0.53 5.09
C PHE A 171 13.13 0.07 5.89
N THR A 172 13.29 0.55 7.11
CA THR A 172 14.42 0.17 7.96
C THR A 172 14.43 -1.34 8.26
N LEU A 173 13.26 -1.94 8.52
CA LEU A 173 13.10 -3.38 8.74
C LEU A 173 13.52 -4.21 7.54
N ARG A 174 13.22 -3.75 6.32
CA ARG A 174 13.51 -4.48 5.09
C ARG A 174 15.00 -4.68 4.87
N TRP A 175 15.80 -3.72 5.29
CA TRP A 175 17.26 -3.76 5.21
C TRP A 175 17.93 -4.26 6.50
N GLY A 176 17.15 -4.94 7.35
CA GLY A 176 17.69 -5.63 8.52
C GLY A 176 18.09 -4.68 9.65
N GLY A 177 17.47 -3.50 9.71
CA GLY A 177 17.79 -2.46 10.69
C GLY A 177 18.94 -1.54 10.27
N VAL A 178 19.62 -1.84 9.16
CA VAL A 178 20.70 -1.02 8.60
C VAL A 178 20.19 -0.29 7.37
N LEU A 179 20.25 1.05 7.38
CA LEU A 179 19.74 1.82 6.25
C LEU A 179 20.54 1.53 4.97
N PRO A 180 19.89 1.50 3.79
CA PRO A 180 20.60 1.25 2.53
C PRO A 180 21.65 2.32 2.23
N PHE A 181 21.49 3.56 2.74
CA PHE A 181 22.50 4.62 2.60
C PHE A 181 23.80 4.26 3.32
N LYS A 182 23.68 3.70 4.53
CA LYS A 182 24.83 3.22 5.32
C LYS A 182 25.47 2.00 4.65
N THR A 183 24.66 1.04 4.19
CA THR A 183 25.16 -0.12 3.44
C THR A 183 25.92 0.32 2.19
N ALA A 184 25.33 1.21 1.38
CA ALA A 184 25.99 1.75 0.20
C ALA A 184 27.32 2.44 0.55
N ARG A 185 27.36 3.21 1.64
CA ARG A 185 28.57 3.91 2.09
C ARG A 185 29.69 2.94 2.47
N LEU A 186 29.39 1.89 3.22
CA LEU A 186 30.38 0.86 3.59
C LEU A 186 31.00 0.18 2.37
N GLU A 187 30.23 0.05 1.29
CA GLU A 187 30.67 -0.58 0.05
C GLU A 187 31.47 0.36 -0.86
N LEU A 188 31.38 1.69 -0.67
CA LEU A 188 32.11 2.68 -1.48
C LEU A 188 33.63 2.44 -1.50
N GLY A 189 34.21 2.06 -0.36
CA GLY A 189 35.65 1.80 -0.25
C GLY A 189 36.13 0.68 -1.18
N THR A 190 35.26 -0.26 -1.53
CA THR A 190 35.59 -1.37 -2.42
C THR A 190 35.52 -0.99 -3.91
N ILE A 191 34.75 0.03 -4.26
CA ILE A 191 34.51 0.45 -5.66
C ILE A 191 35.15 1.79 -6.01
N GLN A 192 35.70 2.52 -5.03
CA GLN A 192 36.25 3.87 -5.20
C GLN A 192 37.25 3.98 -6.38
N GLN A 193 38.06 2.93 -6.61
CA GLN A 193 39.07 2.92 -7.67
C GLN A 193 38.46 2.90 -9.09
N THR A 194 37.22 2.42 -9.23
CA THR A 194 36.53 2.31 -10.53
C THR A 194 35.56 3.47 -10.79
N MET A 195 35.43 4.42 -9.85
CA MET A 195 34.46 5.53 -9.99
C MET A 195 35.05 6.66 -10.82
N ALA A 196 34.49 6.89 -12.01
CA ALA A 196 34.77 8.09 -12.79
C ALA A 196 34.02 9.29 -12.18
N PRO A 197 34.66 10.47 -12.02
CA PRO A 197 33.97 11.68 -11.60
C PRO A 197 32.83 12.01 -12.57
N MET A 198 31.67 12.36 -12.03
CA MET A 198 30.51 12.79 -12.82
C MET A 198 29.98 14.12 -12.30
N THR A 199 29.22 14.83 -13.12
CA THR A 199 28.49 16.02 -12.69
C THR A 199 27.00 15.86 -12.97
N PHE A 200 26.18 16.49 -12.13
CA PHE A 200 24.75 16.57 -12.36
C PHE A 200 24.23 17.94 -11.92
N LYS A 201 23.09 18.33 -12.49
CA LYS A 201 22.40 19.58 -12.19
C LYS A 201 21.11 19.29 -11.47
N ILE A 202 20.79 20.09 -10.46
CA ILE A 202 19.56 19.94 -9.69
C ILE A 202 19.05 21.30 -9.23
N GLU A 203 17.73 21.44 -9.20
CA GLU A 203 17.05 22.60 -8.64
C GLU A 203 16.74 22.35 -7.17
N LEU A 204 17.20 23.25 -6.29
CA LEU A 204 17.03 23.17 -4.84
C LEU A 204 16.50 24.49 -4.30
N GLU A 205 15.44 24.40 -3.50
CA GLU A 205 14.95 25.54 -2.72
C GLU A 205 15.99 25.97 -1.67
N PRO A 206 16.02 27.26 -1.27
CA PRO A 206 17.00 27.78 -0.31
C PRO A 206 17.08 26.99 0.99
N THR A 207 15.93 26.51 1.51
CA THR A 207 15.87 25.71 2.74
C THR A 207 16.60 24.38 2.58
N VAL A 208 16.40 23.67 1.48
CA VAL A 208 17.09 22.39 1.20
C VAL A 208 18.58 22.63 0.96
N MET A 209 18.93 23.70 0.22
CA MET A 209 20.33 24.04 -0.03
C MET A 209 21.08 24.38 1.28
N SER A 210 20.40 24.98 2.27
CA SER A 210 20.96 25.20 3.61
C SER A 210 21.36 23.88 4.29
N VAL A 211 20.52 22.85 4.18
CA VAL A 211 20.81 21.50 4.69
C VAL A 211 22.01 20.87 3.95
N VAL A 212 22.05 20.98 2.61
CA VAL A 212 23.17 20.50 1.80
C VAL A 212 24.50 21.19 2.16
N ASN A 213 24.46 22.51 2.37
CA ASN A 213 25.62 23.28 2.80
C ASN A 213 26.11 22.87 4.19
N HIS A 214 25.19 22.57 5.11
CA HIS A 214 25.54 22.08 6.44
C HIS A 214 26.28 20.74 6.39
N ALA A 215 25.94 19.87 5.43
CA ALA A 215 26.64 18.63 5.13
C ALA A 215 27.99 18.82 4.41
N ARG A 216 28.43 20.07 4.21
CA ARG A 216 29.70 20.43 3.55
C ARG A 216 29.83 19.84 2.13
N ILE A 217 28.71 19.79 1.41
CA ILE A 217 28.69 19.38 0.00
C ILE A 217 28.79 20.64 -0.85
N THR A 218 29.87 20.76 -1.61
CA THR A 218 30.13 21.93 -2.44
C THR A 218 29.37 21.86 -3.76
N SER A 219 28.85 23.00 -4.21
CA SER A 219 28.19 23.15 -5.50
C SER A 219 28.65 24.41 -6.22
N GLU A 220 28.42 24.44 -7.53
CA GLU A 220 28.52 25.63 -8.36
C GLU A 220 27.11 26.13 -8.67
N ALA A 221 26.82 27.40 -8.38
CA ALA A 221 25.52 27.99 -8.70
C ALA A 221 25.43 28.30 -10.20
N LEU A 222 24.39 27.78 -10.86
CA LEU A 222 24.13 27.99 -12.30
C LEU A 222 23.02 29.01 -12.58
N GLY A 223 22.32 29.46 -11.54
CA GLY A 223 21.20 30.39 -11.65
C GLY A 223 20.40 30.44 -10.35
N LYS A 224 19.20 31.02 -10.40
CA LYS A 224 18.29 31.02 -9.24
C LYS A 224 17.88 29.57 -8.93
N ASN A 225 18.23 29.08 -7.75
CA ASN A 225 17.94 27.73 -7.26
C ASN A 225 18.56 26.56 -8.05
N TRP A 226 19.35 26.81 -9.11
CA TRP A 226 20.01 25.75 -9.89
C TRP A 226 21.47 25.58 -9.48
N PHE A 227 21.85 24.34 -9.19
CA PHE A 227 23.18 24.00 -8.71
C PHE A 227 23.77 22.83 -9.50
N MET A 228 25.07 22.91 -9.77
CA MET A 228 25.87 21.82 -10.32
C MET A 228 26.69 21.18 -9.21
N PHE A 229 26.64 19.86 -9.13
CA PHE A 229 27.40 19.08 -8.15
C PHE A 229 28.34 18.12 -8.87
N ASN A 230 29.49 17.87 -8.24
CA ASN A 230 30.45 16.85 -8.66
C ASN A 230 30.27 15.59 -7.79
N LEU A 231 30.20 14.43 -8.43
CA LEU A 231 30.14 13.11 -7.83
C LEU A 231 31.50 12.42 -7.98
N SER A 232 32.34 12.59 -6.96
CA SER A 232 33.47 11.75 -6.60
C SER A 232 33.10 10.78 -5.47
N ALA A 233 33.93 9.78 -5.19
CA ALA A 233 33.72 8.86 -4.06
C ALA A 233 33.53 9.61 -2.73
N THR A 234 34.35 10.62 -2.44
CA THR A 234 34.27 11.42 -1.21
C THR A 234 32.97 12.24 -1.12
N THR A 235 32.52 12.82 -2.23
CA THR A 235 31.25 13.55 -2.24
C THR A 235 30.05 12.61 -2.16
N ILE A 236 30.14 11.40 -2.75
CA ILE A 236 29.07 10.39 -2.66
C ILE A 236 28.95 9.88 -1.22
N GLU A 237 30.06 9.67 -0.52
CA GLU A 237 30.06 9.36 0.91
C GLU A 237 29.31 10.42 1.72
N ARG A 238 29.60 11.72 1.49
CA ARG A 238 28.87 12.83 2.14
C ARG A 238 27.39 12.86 1.80
N TRP A 239 27.03 12.57 0.55
CA TRP A 239 25.62 12.46 0.16
C TRP A 239 24.92 11.33 0.92
N LEU A 240 25.53 10.15 0.99
CA LEU A 240 24.96 9.01 1.72
C LEU A 240 24.85 9.28 3.23
N ASP A 241 25.83 9.97 3.83
CA ASP A 241 25.76 10.44 5.21
C ASP A 241 24.61 11.43 5.41
N LEU A 242 24.41 12.35 4.47
CA LEU A 242 23.29 13.29 4.51
C LEU A 242 21.93 12.56 4.42
N PHE A 243 21.78 11.58 3.54
CA PHE A 243 20.56 10.76 3.47
C PHE A 243 20.32 9.95 4.75
N GLU A 244 21.38 9.35 5.31
CA GLU A 244 21.32 8.66 6.59
C GLU A 244 20.86 9.63 7.70
N TYR A 245 21.44 10.83 7.77
CA TYR A 245 21.06 11.86 8.74
C TYR A 245 19.59 12.30 8.60
N ILE A 246 19.16 12.67 7.39
CA ILE A 246 17.77 13.10 7.14
C ILE A 246 16.79 11.97 7.52
N TRP A 247 17.12 10.73 7.16
CA TRP A 247 16.28 9.58 7.49
C TRP A 247 16.19 9.35 9.00
N ARG A 248 17.30 9.50 9.73
CA ARG A 248 17.32 9.41 11.20
C ARG A 248 16.44 10.47 11.86
N GLN A 249 16.49 11.71 11.36
CA GLN A 249 15.58 12.76 11.85
C GLN A 249 14.11 12.35 11.64
N LEU A 250 13.78 11.75 10.48
CA LEU A 250 12.44 11.24 10.24
C LEU A 250 12.04 10.11 11.21
N GLU A 251 12.95 9.16 11.48
CA GLU A 251 12.75 8.11 12.49
C GLU A 251 12.46 8.73 13.88
N ASP A 252 13.27 9.69 14.32
CA ASP A 252 13.13 10.31 15.66
C ASP A 252 11.79 11.05 15.83
N MET A 253 11.28 11.66 14.75
CA MET A 253 10.02 12.40 14.76
C MET A 253 8.79 11.49 14.69
N LEU A 254 8.88 10.33 14.03
CA LEU A 254 7.72 9.46 13.74
C LEU A 254 7.67 8.17 14.57
N LEU A 255 8.81 7.70 15.07
CA LEU A 255 8.92 6.46 15.84
C LEU A 255 9.17 6.78 17.32
N ASN A 256 8.85 5.83 18.19
CA ASN A 256 9.17 5.92 19.61
C ASN A 256 10.69 5.84 19.81
N GLU A 257 11.17 6.39 20.92
CA GLU A 257 12.59 6.27 21.27
C GLU A 257 13.00 4.80 21.38
N ARG A 258 14.21 4.49 20.92
CA ARG A 258 14.76 3.14 21.05
C ARG A 258 15.09 2.89 22.51
N THR A 259 14.34 2.00 23.14
CA THR A 259 14.65 1.51 24.50
C THR A 259 15.72 0.41 24.50
N ASP A 260 15.91 -0.26 23.35
CA ASP A 260 16.82 -1.38 23.15
C ASP A 260 17.41 -1.28 21.73
N GLU A 261 18.74 -1.26 21.60
CA GLU A 261 19.41 -1.17 20.30
C GLU A 261 19.11 -2.37 19.39
N SER A 262 18.75 -3.51 19.97
CA SER A 262 18.40 -4.73 19.23
C SER A 262 16.99 -4.71 18.66
N LYS A 263 16.10 -3.84 19.18
CA LYS A 263 14.72 -3.74 18.74
C LYS A 263 14.52 -2.50 17.88
N LEU A 264 13.82 -2.68 16.77
CA LEU A 264 13.42 -1.54 15.96
C LEU A 264 12.32 -0.75 16.69
N PRO A 265 12.41 0.59 16.66
CA PRO A 265 11.45 1.42 17.37
C PRO A 265 10.05 1.22 16.79
N LYS A 266 9.06 1.17 17.69
CA LYS A 266 7.65 1.05 17.32
C LYS A 266 7.15 2.39 16.74
N PRO A 267 6.15 2.37 15.83
CA PRO A 267 5.47 3.60 15.42
C PRO A 267 4.91 4.36 16.63
N ARG A 268 4.92 5.69 16.58
CA ARG A 268 4.26 6.51 17.61
C ARG A 268 2.74 6.27 17.58
N GLU A 269 2.14 6.17 18.76
CA GLU A 269 0.69 6.07 18.91
C GLU A 269 0.03 7.45 18.96
N SER A 270 0.71 8.41 19.61
CA SER A 270 0.28 9.79 19.75
C SER A 270 0.80 10.67 18.60
N PRO A 271 0.04 11.69 18.20
CA PRO A 271 0.47 12.62 17.16
C PRO A 271 1.80 13.31 17.50
N PRO A 272 2.67 13.56 16.50
CA PRO A 272 3.89 14.33 16.71
C PRO A 272 3.55 15.75 17.21
N SER A 273 4.43 16.38 17.99
CA SER A 273 4.27 17.79 18.36
C SER A 273 4.35 18.73 17.14
N LEU A 274 4.06 20.02 17.34
CA LEU A 274 4.22 21.03 16.29
C LEU A 274 5.65 21.03 15.71
N PHE A 275 6.65 21.06 16.60
CA PHE A 275 8.06 21.03 16.20
C PHE A 275 8.41 19.73 15.48
N GLN A 276 7.97 18.59 16.01
CA GLN A 276 8.25 17.29 15.39
C GLN A 276 7.63 17.17 13.99
N THR A 277 6.41 17.69 13.82
CA THR A 277 5.74 17.71 12.51
C THR A 277 6.53 18.56 11.51
N GLN A 278 7.00 19.74 11.92
CA GLN A 278 7.78 20.62 11.06
C GLN A 278 9.11 19.99 10.63
N VAL A 279 9.83 19.35 11.56
CA VAL A 279 11.09 18.65 11.26
C VAL A 279 10.86 17.44 10.35
N ALA A 280 9.79 16.68 10.59
CA ALA A 280 9.43 15.55 9.72
C ALA A 280 9.12 16.03 8.29
N VAL A 281 8.33 17.09 8.14
CA VAL A 281 8.01 17.67 6.82
C VAL A 281 9.26 18.20 6.11
N LEU A 282 10.15 18.91 6.82
CA LEU A 282 11.42 19.37 6.24
C LEU A 282 12.28 18.19 5.79
N SER A 283 12.32 17.11 6.57
CA SER A 283 13.06 15.89 6.22
C SER A 283 12.50 15.26 4.95
N ILE A 284 11.17 15.15 4.85
CA ILE A 284 10.47 14.64 3.66
C ILE A 284 10.73 15.54 2.44
N GLU A 285 10.68 16.86 2.59
CA GLU A 285 11.01 17.82 1.53
C GLU A 285 12.44 17.62 1.02
N CYS A 286 13.41 17.46 1.93
CA CYS A 286 14.80 17.19 1.58
C CYS A 286 14.94 15.85 0.85
N LEU A 287 14.33 14.77 1.33
CA LEU A 287 14.36 13.46 0.65
C LEU A 287 13.79 13.56 -0.77
N ARG A 288 12.68 14.27 -0.96
CA ARG A 288 12.07 14.51 -2.28
C ARG A 288 13.01 15.31 -3.18
N ALA A 289 13.52 16.43 -2.69
CA ALA A 289 14.36 17.34 -3.45
C ALA A 289 15.69 16.69 -3.83
N LEU A 290 16.26 15.85 -2.96
CA LEU A 290 17.54 15.19 -3.17
C LEU A 290 17.42 13.82 -3.86
N ARG A 291 16.21 13.27 -4.03
CA ARG A 291 15.96 12.01 -4.76
C ARG A 291 16.73 11.89 -6.09
N PRO A 292 16.82 12.92 -6.96
CA PRO A 292 17.59 12.83 -8.20
C PRO A 292 19.07 12.48 -7.98
N VAL A 293 19.66 12.86 -6.84
CA VAL A 293 21.04 12.52 -6.48
C VAL A 293 21.20 11.01 -6.30
N LEU A 294 20.31 10.36 -5.53
CA LEU A 294 20.33 8.91 -5.35
C LEU A 294 20.08 8.17 -6.67
N LEU A 295 19.18 8.70 -7.50
CA LEU A 295 18.92 8.13 -8.81
C LEU A 295 20.20 8.15 -9.66
N HIS A 296 20.93 9.27 -9.69
CA HIS A 296 22.22 9.35 -10.39
C HIS A 296 23.27 8.40 -9.79
N ILE A 297 23.39 8.33 -8.46
CA ILE A 297 24.32 7.41 -7.79
C ILE A 297 24.02 5.96 -8.17
N PHE A 298 22.78 5.51 -8.04
CA PHE A 298 22.44 4.11 -8.31
C PHE A 298 22.52 3.76 -9.79
N THR A 299 22.11 4.65 -10.69
CA THR A 299 22.21 4.41 -12.15
C THR A 299 23.65 4.43 -12.66
N SER A 300 24.55 5.18 -12.02
CA SER A 300 25.94 5.31 -12.46
C SER A 300 26.87 4.19 -11.95
N TYR A 301 26.49 3.48 -10.89
CA TYR A 301 27.36 2.53 -10.19
C TYR A 301 26.65 1.19 -9.95
N GLU A 302 26.60 0.34 -10.97
CA GLU A 302 25.94 -0.99 -10.92
C GLU A 302 26.51 -1.92 -9.83
N THR A 303 27.82 -1.82 -9.56
CA THR A 303 28.48 -2.58 -8.49
C THR A 303 27.88 -2.25 -7.11
N LEU A 304 27.53 -0.99 -6.88
CA LEU A 304 26.87 -0.55 -5.65
C LEU A 304 25.46 -1.15 -5.53
N ILE A 305 24.68 -1.17 -6.61
CA ILE A 305 23.37 -1.83 -6.66
C ILE A 305 23.50 -3.32 -6.34
N SER A 306 24.49 -4.00 -6.92
CA SER A 306 24.73 -5.42 -6.71
C SER A 306 25.03 -5.74 -5.23
N ARG A 307 25.82 -4.88 -4.56
CA ARG A 307 26.11 -5.01 -3.13
C ARG A 307 24.90 -4.74 -2.25
N LEU A 308 24.13 -3.68 -2.56
CA LEU A 308 22.86 -3.42 -1.90
C LEU A 308 21.92 -4.63 -2.03
N HIS A 309 21.84 -5.23 -3.22
CA HIS A 309 21.03 -6.40 -3.46
C HIS A 309 21.48 -7.61 -2.61
N GLN A 310 22.77 -7.89 -2.53
CA GLN A 310 23.32 -8.95 -1.69
C GLN A 310 22.96 -8.76 -0.21
N ASN A 311 23.08 -7.54 0.30
CA ASN A 311 22.74 -7.20 1.68
C ASN A 311 21.24 -7.38 1.97
N GLU A 312 20.39 -6.93 1.05
CA GLU A 312 18.94 -7.09 1.15
C GLU A 312 18.55 -8.58 1.15
N MET A 313 19.07 -9.36 0.21
CA MET A 313 18.77 -10.80 0.12
C MET A 313 19.25 -11.54 1.37
N SER A 314 20.44 -11.23 1.89
CA SER A 314 20.97 -11.80 3.13
C SER A 314 20.02 -11.56 4.32
N THR A 315 19.45 -10.37 4.42
CA THR A 315 18.45 -10.04 5.43
C THR A 315 17.19 -10.88 5.29
N ILE A 316 16.66 -10.99 4.06
CA ILE A 316 15.45 -11.79 3.79
C ILE A 316 15.69 -13.26 4.14
N TYR A 317 16.81 -13.84 3.70
CA TYR A 317 17.16 -15.23 4.00
C TYR A 317 17.29 -15.48 5.50
N LYS A 318 17.90 -14.56 6.27
CA LYS A 318 17.98 -14.68 7.73
C LYS A 318 16.58 -14.71 8.36
N LYS A 319 15.67 -13.81 7.95
CA LYS A 319 14.29 -13.78 8.46
C LYS A 319 13.51 -15.06 8.15
N VAL A 320 13.63 -15.55 6.92
CA VAL A 320 12.99 -16.80 6.48
C VAL A 320 13.53 -17.97 7.30
N ARG A 321 14.86 -18.07 7.44
CA ARG A 321 15.52 -19.12 8.22
C ARG A 321 15.09 -19.12 9.69
N THR A 322 15.08 -17.96 10.35
CA THR A 322 14.63 -17.87 11.75
C THR A 322 13.16 -18.26 11.92
N LYS A 323 12.31 -17.98 10.92
CA LYS A 323 10.89 -18.40 10.92
C LYS A 323 10.74 -19.92 10.77
N PHE A 324 11.59 -20.54 9.95
CA PHE A 324 11.63 -22.01 9.82
C PHE A 324 12.21 -22.70 11.05
N GLU A 325 13.28 -22.18 11.65
CA GLU A 325 13.90 -22.75 12.85
C GLU A 325 12.99 -22.63 14.09
N GLY A 326 12.16 -21.59 14.16
CA GLY A 326 11.14 -21.44 15.19
C GLY A 326 9.91 -22.33 15.02
N PHE A 327 9.70 -22.90 13.82
CA PHE A 327 8.60 -23.79 13.55
C PHE A 327 8.90 -25.19 14.11
N LYS A 328 8.54 -25.41 15.38
CA LYS A 328 8.52 -26.76 15.94
C LYS A 328 7.46 -27.56 15.18
N PHE A 329 7.89 -28.50 14.34
CA PHE A 329 6.97 -29.49 13.80
C PHE A 329 6.23 -30.14 14.97
N PRO A 330 4.89 -30.24 14.93
CA PRO A 330 4.17 -31.03 15.91
C PRO A 330 4.82 -32.41 15.92
N SER A 331 5.48 -32.77 17.01
CA SER A 331 5.93 -34.13 17.21
C SER A 331 4.69 -34.99 17.08
N GLN A 332 4.65 -35.85 16.06
CA GLN A 332 3.69 -36.95 16.03
C GLN A 332 4.03 -37.84 17.22
N GLU A 333 3.51 -37.48 18.39
CA GLU A 333 3.36 -38.43 19.47
C GLU A 333 2.41 -39.49 18.94
N ASN A 334 3.00 -40.59 18.47
CA ASN A 334 2.29 -41.83 18.27
C ASN A 334 1.68 -42.19 19.62
N LYS A 335 0.41 -41.80 19.78
CA LYS A 335 -0.45 -42.27 20.86
C LYS A 335 -0.68 -43.76 20.58
N VAL A 336 0.28 -44.58 20.99
CA VAL A 336 0.09 -46.02 21.12
C VAL A 336 -0.92 -46.16 22.24
N GLU A 337 -2.17 -46.43 21.87
CA GLU A 337 -3.21 -46.84 22.81
C GLU A 337 -2.74 -48.14 23.49
N GLY A 338 -2.17 -47.98 24.68
CA GLY A 338 -1.93 -49.07 25.62
C GLY A 338 -3.18 -49.25 26.47
N GLU A 339 -3.85 -50.38 26.28
CA GLU A 339 -4.89 -50.89 27.17
C GLU A 339 -4.37 -51.11 28.60
N GLY A 340 -5.21 -50.80 29.58
CA GLY A 340 -5.25 -51.47 30.89
C GLY A 340 -4.36 -50.90 31.99
N GLU A 341 -4.97 -50.29 33.02
CA GLU A 341 -5.19 -50.99 34.31
C GLU A 341 -5.90 -50.06 35.31
N ALA A 342 -6.91 -50.63 35.97
CA ALA A 342 -7.62 -50.04 37.09
C ALA A 342 -6.88 -50.33 38.41
N LYS A 343 -6.80 -49.33 39.31
CA LYS A 343 -6.90 -49.45 40.79
C LYS A 343 -6.80 -48.05 41.42
N ASP A 344 -7.84 -47.52 42.05
CA ASP A 344 -8.36 -47.77 43.42
C ASP A 344 -7.56 -47.02 44.51
N LYS A 345 -8.24 -46.02 45.13
CA LYS A 345 -8.15 -45.48 46.52
C LYS A 345 -6.79 -44.93 47.02
N ASP A 346 -6.70 -43.90 47.85
CA ASP A 346 -7.43 -43.62 49.09
C ASP A 346 -7.33 -42.12 49.49
N LYS A 347 -8.18 -41.78 50.46
CA LYS A 347 -8.34 -40.53 51.23
C LYS A 347 -7.02 -39.97 51.82
N ASP A 348 -6.97 -38.65 52.06
CA ASP A 348 -6.80 -38.16 53.45
C ASP A 348 -7.26 -36.71 53.64
N GLU A 349 -7.75 -36.46 54.85
CA GLU A 349 -8.27 -35.21 55.40
C GLU A 349 -7.16 -34.41 56.13
N GLY A 350 -7.45 -33.14 56.45
CA GLY A 350 -6.71 -32.33 57.44
C GLY A 350 -6.02 -31.11 56.83
N GLU A 351 -5.94 -29.95 57.46
CA GLU A 351 -6.32 -29.55 58.81
C GLU A 351 -6.29 -28.01 58.88
N VAL A 352 -7.00 -27.47 59.86
CA VAL A 352 -7.18 -26.06 60.24
C VAL A 352 -5.96 -25.54 61.01
N GLN A 353 -5.60 -24.26 60.83
CA GLN A 353 -4.98 -23.31 61.80
C GLN A 353 -4.36 -22.11 61.03
N ASP A 354 -4.21 -20.89 61.53
CA ASP A 354 -4.58 -20.20 62.76
C ASP A 354 -4.37 -18.68 62.54
N GLU A 355 -4.88 -17.92 63.49
CA GLU A 355 -4.85 -16.50 63.83
C GLU A 355 -3.70 -15.56 63.36
N GLY A 356 -4.06 -14.27 63.27
CA GLY A 356 -3.11 -13.14 63.20
C GLY A 356 -3.80 -11.77 63.31
N GLU A 357 -4.15 -11.39 64.54
CA GLU A 357 -4.69 -10.07 64.93
C GLU A 357 -3.65 -8.91 64.86
N GLY A 358 -4.19 -7.68 64.76
CA GLY A 358 -3.58 -6.44 65.25
C GLY A 358 -3.40 -5.36 64.18
N GLY A 359 -3.84 -4.11 64.32
CA GLY A 359 -4.55 -3.37 65.38
C GLY A 359 -4.83 -1.93 64.91
N SER A 360 -5.81 -1.29 65.57
CA SER A 360 -5.99 0.15 65.93
C SER A 360 -5.14 1.23 65.21
N ASP A 361 -5.62 2.44 64.85
CA ASP A 361 -6.62 3.31 65.49
C ASP A 361 -6.89 4.57 64.63
N ALA A 362 -8.11 5.13 64.74
CA ALA A 362 -8.54 6.56 64.67
C ALA A 362 -8.07 7.49 63.50
N LYS A 363 -8.87 8.37 62.89
CA LYS A 363 -10.08 9.13 63.29
C LYS A 363 -10.64 9.96 62.10
N ASP A 364 -11.89 10.38 62.27
CA ASP A 364 -12.57 11.57 61.72
C ASP A 364 -13.28 11.55 60.34
N LYS A 365 -14.58 11.24 60.43
CA LYS A 365 -15.75 12.01 59.93
C LYS A 365 -15.52 13.04 58.82
N VAL A 366 -16.15 12.79 57.66
CA VAL A 366 -17.08 13.75 57.02
C VAL A 366 -18.20 12.96 56.32
N GLU A 367 -19.43 13.39 56.55
CA GLU A 367 -20.67 12.89 55.95
C GLU A 367 -20.75 13.20 54.45
N GLY A 368 -21.21 12.23 53.64
CA GLY A 368 -21.38 12.43 52.20
C GLY A 368 -22.15 11.28 51.56
N GLU A 369 -23.44 11.51 51.42
CA GLU A 369 -24.51 10.69 50.84
C GLU A 369 -24.14 9.82 49.61
N GLY A 370 -24.48 8.53 49.72
CA GLY A 370 -25.22 7.77 48.70
C GLY A 370 -24.58 7.58 47.32
N LYS A 371 -23.93 6.44 47.11
CA LYS A 371 -23.85 5.80 45.78
C LYS A 371 -23.76 4.29 45.92
N SER A 372 -24.65 3.63 45.19
CA SER A 372 -24.84 2.19 45.10
C SER A 372 -23.59 1.47 44.60
N GLU A 373 -23.16 0.46 45.36
CA GLU A 373 -22.19 -0.55 44.96
C GLU A 373 -22.73 -1.38 43.79
N ALA A 374 -22.10 -1.24 42.62
CA ALA A 374 -22.13 -2.24 41.57
C ALA A 374 -20.84 -3.07 41.71
N LYS A 375 -21.04 -4.38 41.90
CA LYS A 375 -20.01 -5.41 41.98
C LYS A 375 -19.15 -5.40 40.71
N ASP A 376 -17.87 -5.14 40.93
CA ASP A 376 -16.75 -5.38 40.03
C ASP A 376 -16.71 -6.88 39.67
N MET A 377 -17.04 -7.20 38.42
CA MET A 377 -16.78 -8.51 37.83
C MET A 377 -15.52 -8.38 37.00
N GLY A 378 -14.47 -9.08 37.43
CA GLY A 378 -13.19 -9.13 36.74
C GLY A 378 -13.39 -9.49 35.27
N GLU A 379 -13.00 -8.56 34.42
CA GLU A 379 -12.76 -8.82 33.01
C GLU A 379 -11.46 -9.64 32.95
N ASP A 380 -11.61 -10.94 32.71
CA ASP A 380 -10.53 -11.78 32.23
C ASP A 380 -10.08 -11.19 30.89
N GLU A 381 -9.04 -10.35 30.94
CA GLU A 381 -8.25 -9.94 29.78
C GLU A 381 -7.52 -11.19 29.27
N ASP A 382 -8.27 -12.05 28.55
CA ASP A 382 -7.68 -12.94 27.57
C ASP A 382 -6.97 -12.02 26.57
N GLU A 383 -5.68 -11.79 26.82
CA GLU A 383 -4.73 -11.25 25.87
C GLU A 383 -4.76 -12.19 24.67
N ASP A 384 -5.69 -11.91 23.75
CA ASP A 384 -5.67 -12.34 22.37
C ASP A 384 -4.29 -11.95 21.85
N LYS A 385 -3.37 -12.90 21.96
CA LYS A 385 -2.13 -12.93 21.19
C LYS A 385 -2.57 -13.17 19.77
N ASP A 386 -3.14 -12.11 19.20
CA ASP A 386 -3.15 -11.85 17.79
C ASP A 386 -1.68 -11.93 17.39
N GLU A 387 -1.28 -13.14 17.00
CA GLU A 387 -0.15 -13.34 16.14
C GLU A 387 -0.47 -12.48 14.92
N ASP A 388 -0.01 -11.23 14.97
CA ASP A 388 0.13 -10.30 13.87
C ASP A 388 0.83 -11.10 12.77
N LYS A 389 0.03 -11.80 11.97
CA LYS A 389 0.48 -12.47 10.77
C LYS A 389 0.90 -11.32 9.89
N ASP A 390 2.20 -11.05 9.98
CA ASP A 390 3.02 -10.14 9.20
C ASP A 390 2.91 -10.56 7.71
N GLU A 391 1.70 -10.49 7.18
CA GLU A 391 1.37 -10.51 5.76
C GLU A 391 1.91 -9.17 5.24
N GLY A 392 3.24 -9.10 5.11
CA GLY A 392 3.96 -7.88 4.78
C GLY A 392 3.28 -7.15 3.63
N GLU A 393 3.05 -5.84 3.83
CA GLU A 393 2.21 -5.07 2.93
C GLU A 393 2.62 -5.28 1.46
N PRO A 394 1.65 -5.45 0.55
CA PRO A 394 1.91 -5.78 -0.84
C PRO A 394 2.67 -4.69 -1.59
N GLU A 395 2.63 -3.43 -1.11
CA GLU A 395 3.47 -2.35 -1.64
C GLU A 395 4.97 -2.63 -1.50
N PHE A 396 5.38 -3.49 -0.57
CA PHE A 396 6.77 -3.93 -0.44
C PHE A 396 7.13 -5.09 -1.35
N ARG A 397 6.22 -5.61 -2.17
CA ARG A 397 6.62 -6.61 -3.16
C ARG A 397 7.56 -6.00 -4.17
N ARG A 398 8.56 -6.81 -4.55
CA ARG A 398 9.52 -6.44 -5.58
C ARG A 398 8.74 -6.26 -6.87
N GLN A 399 8.81 -5.08 -7.50
CA GLN A 399 8.26 -4.97 -8.84
C GLN A 399 9.14 -5.77 -9.80
N ARG A 400 8.55 -6.30 -10.88
CA ARG A 400 9.32 -7.01 -11.90
C ARG A 400 10.46 -6.11 -12.42
N ASN A 401 11.65 -6.69 -12.55
CA ASN A 401 12.88 -6.00 -12.96
C ASN A 401 13.35 -4.88 -12.00
N GLU A 402 12.72 -4.74 -10.84
CA GLU A 402 13.15 -3.77 -9.83
C GLU A 402 14.45 -4.27 -9.17
N ASN A 403 15.53 -3.54 -9.39
CA ASN A 403 16.76 -3.70 -8.63
C ASN A 403 16.65 -2.98 -7.27
N SER A 404 17.57 -3.29 -6.34
CA SER A 404 17.50 -2.75 -4.99
C SER A 404 17.67 -1.22 -4.92
N GLY A 405 18.38 -0.59 -5.89
CA GLY A 405 18.46 0.86 -6.02
C GLY A 405 17.12 1.50 -6.42
N SER A 406 16.48 0.98 -7.47
CA SER A 406 15.13 1.38 -7.89
C SER A 406 14.10 1.24 -6.77
N ARG A 407 14.28 0.22 -5.92
CA ARG A 407 13.43 0.01 -4.75
C ARG A 407 13.60 1.08 -3.67
N VAL A 408 14.84 1.50 -3.39
CA VAL A 408 15.09 2.65 -2.51
C VAL A 408 14.39 3.89 -3.06
N ILE A 409 14.53 4.15 -4.35
CA ILE A 409 13.89 5.29 -5.01
C ILE A 409 12.37 5.23 -4.91
N ARG A 410 11.76 4.08 -5.24
CA ARG A 410 10.31 3.89 -5.12
C ARG A 410 9.82 4.10 -3.68
N PHE A 411 10.58 3.62 -2.71
CA PHE A 411 10.23 3.79 -1.32
C PHE A 411 10.27 5.28 -0.90
N LEU A 412 11.26 6.05 -1.37
CA LEU A 412 11.27 7.50 -1.20
C LEU A 412 10.09 8.18 -1.89
N ASP A 413 9.68 7.71 -3.07
CA ASP A 413 8.46 8.18 -3.75
C ASP A 413 7.23 7.97 -2.86
N THR A 414 7.11 6.82 -2.20
CA THR A 414 6.01 6.53 -1.26
C THR A 414 6.02 7.48 -0.06
N ILE A 415 7.15 7.69 0.60
CA ILE A 415 7.24 8.59 1.78
C ILE A 415 6.98 10.05 1.41
N THR A 416 7.39 10.47 0.22
CA THR A 416 7.26 11.86 -0.24
C THR A 416 5.93 12.13 -0.95
N ALA A 417 5.08 11.12 -1.14
CA ALA A 417 3.83 11.21 -1.87
C ALA A 417 2.88 12.29 -1.31
N TRP A 418 2.70 12.36 0.01
CA TRP A 418 1.84 13.38 0.63
C TRP A 418 2.35 14.81 0.39
N PHE A 419 3.66 15.04 0.51
CA PHE A 419 4.27 16.34 0.24
C PHE A 419 4.08 16.76 -1.23
N VAL A 420 4.35 15.85 -2.16
CA VAL A 420 4.12 16.08 -3.59
C VAL A 420 2.65 16.36 -3.86
N SER A 421 1.74 15.65 -3.17
CA SER A 421 0.30 15.81 -3.34
C SER A 421 -0.20 17.16 -2.82
N CYS A 422 0.21 17.57 -1.62
CA CYS A 422 -0.11 18.89 -1.07
C CYS A 422 0.37 20.02 -1.99
N THR A 423 1.61 19.94 -2.46
CA THR A 423 2.18 20.97 -3.35
C THR A 423 1.52 20.99 -4.72
N THR A 424 1.12 19.83 -5.26
CA THR A 424 0.40 19.73 -6.53
C THR A 424 -0.99 20.36 -6.43
N VAL A 425 -1.77 20.00 -5.41
CA VAL A 425 -3.11 20.57 -5.19
C VAL A 425 -3.04 22.07 -4.91
N TRP A 426 -2.11 22.51 -4.06
CA TRP A 426 -1.91 23.94 -3.79
C TRP A 426 -1.57 24.72 -5.07
N LYS A 427 -0.63 24.22 -5.89
CA LYS A 427 -0.28 24.86 -7.17
C LYS A 427 -1.48 24.89 -8.11
N ALA A 428 -2.18 23.78 -8.30
CA ALA A 428 -3.35 23.72 -9.17
C ALA A 428 -4.45 24.72 -8.73
N ALA A 429 -4.68 24.86 -7.44
CA ALA A 429 -5.69 25.78 -6.90
C ALA A 429 -5.29 27.26 -6.98
N THR A 430 -3.99 27.58 -6.83
CA THR A 430 -3.52 28.97 -6.72
C THR A 430 -2.92 29.54 -8.00
N MET A 431 -2.70 28.72 -9.04
CA MET A 431 -2.21 29.20 -10.32
C MET A 431 -3.27 30.08 -10.99
N ALA A 432 -2.99 31.39 -11.02
CA ALA A 432 -3.90 32.44 -11.48
C ALA A 432 -4.43 32.22 -12.92
N GLU A 433 -3.64 31.58 -13.78
CA GLU A 433 -4.02 31.31 -15.17
C GLU A 433 -5.02 30.16 -15.33
N ARG A 434 -5.16 29.30 -14.31
CA ARG A 434 -5.90 28.03 -14.45
C ARG A 434 -7.10 27.90 -13.52
N ARG A 435 -7.08 28.55 -12.34
CA ARG A 435 -8.13 28.46 -11.32
C ARG A 435 -8.82 27.08 -11.31
N TYR A 436 -8.00 26.04 -11.19
CA TYR A 436 -8.34 24.70 -11.68
C TYR A 436 -9.60 24.11 -11.03
N PHE A 437 -9.84 24.45 -9.76
CA PHE A 437 -11.00 23.96 -9.02
C PHE A 437 -12.15 24.99 -8.93
N ASP A 438 -12.09 26.09 -9.67
CA ASP A 438 -13.25 26.99 -9.78
C ASP A 438 -14.42 26.21 -10.41
N ASP A 439 -15.61 26.39 -9.85
CA ASP A 439 -16.84 25.69 -10.26
C ASP A 439 -16.81 24.15 -10.16
N MET A 440 -15.78 23.58 -9.52
CA MET A 440 -15.65 22.14 -9.27
C MET A 440 -16.74 21.66 -8.31
N ALA A 441 -17.51 20.66 -8.73
CA ALA A 441 -18.40 19.92 -7.84
C ALA A 441 -17.63 18.79 -7.14
N TYR A 442 -18.11 18.41 -5.95
CA TYR A 442 -17.51 17.34 -5.17
C TYR A 442 -18.58 16.32 -4.77
N ARG A 443 -18.25 15.03 -4.87
CA ARG A 443 -19.15 13.93 -4.53
C ARG A 443 -18.40 12.81 -3.84
N ARG A 444 -18.99 12.28 -2.77
CA ARG A 444 -18.56 11.03 -2.15
C ARG A 444 -19.45 9.88 -2.64
N ILE A 445 -18.86 8.72 -2.86
CA ILE A 445 -19.54 7.48 -3.18
C ILE A 445 -19.13 6.44 -2.16
N THR A 446 -20.08 6.02 -1.35
CA THR A 446 -19.88 4.93 -0.42
C THR A 446 -20.17 3.62 -1.14
N ILE A 447 -19.19 2.73 -1.17
CA ILE A 447 -19.23 1.43 -1.83
C ILE A 447 -19.45 0.37 -0.76
N GLY A 448 -20.56 -0.33 -0.86
CA GLY A 448 -20.91 -1.46 -0.02
C GLY A 448 -20.99 -2.75 -0.81
N VAL A 449 -20.56 -3.85 -0.20
CA VAL A 449 -20.88 -5.19 -0.69
C VAL A 449 -22.04 -5.73 0.14
N PRO A 450 -23.25 -5.92 -0.45
CA PRO A 450 -24.31 -6.61 0.27
C PRO A 450 -23.86 -8.05 0.58
N PRO A 451 -24.20 -8.63 1.74
CA PRO A 451 -23.83 -10.02 2.07
C PRO A 451 -24.23 -11.04 1.00
N SER A 452 -25.34 -10.79 0.29
CA SER A 452 -25.82 -11.62 -0.81
C SER A 452 -24.90 -11.67 -2.04
N TYR A 453 -23.96 -10.72 -2.17
CA TYR A 453 -22.99 -10.65 -3.26
C TYR A 453 -21.70 -11.44 -2.98
N ILE A 454 -21.51 -11.92 -1.75
CA ILE A 454 -20.33 -12.72 -1.37
C ILE A 454 -20.75 -14.19 -1.38
N PRO A 455 -20.50 -14.94 -2.47
CA PRO A 455 -20.81 -16.36 -2.48
C PRO A 455 -19.95 -17.05 -1.41
N TYR A 456 -20.62 -17.76 -0.51
CA TYR A 456 -19.95 -18.57 0.49
C TYR A 456 -19.41 -19.85 -0.18
N HIS A 457 -18.10 -20.03 -0.16
CA HIS A 457 -17.45 -21.23 -0.65
C HIS A 457 -16.83 -21.99 0.52
N SER A 458 -17.35 -23.18 0.83
CA SER A 458 -16.62 -24.13 1.67
C SER A 458 -15.35 -24.59 0.93
N ALA A 459 -14.34 -25.06 1.67
CA ALA A 459 -13.11 -25.57 1.05
C ALA A 459 -13.40 -26.68 0.03
N ASP A 460 -14.30 -27.62 0.34
CA ASP A 460 -14.68 -28.70 -0.57
C ASP A 460 -15.32 -28.17 -1.87
N ASN A 461 -16.16 -27.15 -1.75
CA ASN A 461 -16.77 -26.50 -2.92
C ASN A 461 -15.70 -25.81 -3.78
N VAL A 462 -14.70 -25.16 -3.17
CA VAL A 462 -13.60 -24.54 -3.92
C VAL A 462 -12.83 -25.57 -4.75
N VAL A 463 -12.52 -26.74 -4.19
CA VAL A 463 -11.80 -27.80 -4.94
C VAL A 463 -12.62 -28.26 -6.14
N SER A 464 -13.91 -28.56 -5.93
CA SER A 464 -14.80 -29.00 -7.01
C SER A 464 -14.86 -27.97 -8.13
N ILE A 465 -15.08 -26.69 -7.78
CA ILE A 465 -15.19 -25.61 -8.76
C ILE A 465 -13.87 -25.42 -9.53
N LEU A 466 -12.72 -25.45 -8.84
CA LEU A 466 -11.42 -25.32 -9.50
C LEU A 466 -11.12 -26.49 -10.44
N LYS A 467 -11.50 -27.72 -10.07
CA LYS A 467 -11.37 -28.89 -10.95
C LYS A 467 -12.29 -28.78 -12.17
N ASP A 468 -13.52 -28.31 -11.98
CA ASP A 468 -14.46 -28.10 -13.07
C ASP A 468 -13.97 -27.02 -14.05
N LEU A 469 -13.35 -25.96 -13.54
CA LEU A 469 -12.83 -24.85 -14.34
C LEU A 469 -11.48 -25.17 -15.01
N LEU A 470 -10.55 -25.77 -14.28
CA LEU A 470 -9.14 -25.92 -14.68
C LEU A 470 -8.78 -27.35 -15.09
N GLY A 471 -9.72 -28.29 -14.97
CA GLY A 471 -9.54 -29.71 -15.25
C GLY A 471 -9.12 -30.53 -14.02
N GLU A 472 -9.38 -31.84 -14.06
CA GLU A 472 -9.07 -32.81 -13.00
C GLU A 472 -7.58 -32.89 -12.66
N THR A 473 -6.71 -32.45 -13.57
CA THR A 473 -5.25 -32.40 -13.37
C THR A 473 -4.80 -31.23 -12.51
N CYS A 474 -5.70 -30.32 -12.13
CA CYS A 474 -5.38 -29.22 -11.23
C CYS A 474 -5.21 -29.75 -9.79
N GLU A 475 -3.96 -30.03 -9.41
CA GLU A 475 -3.63 -30.41 -8.03
C GLU A 475 -3.66 -29.16 -7.12
N VAL A 476 -4.72 -29.05 -6.30
CA VAL A 476 -4.82 -28.03 -5.25
C VAL A 476 -4.69 -28.71 -3.90
N SER A 477 -3.60 -28.44 -3.18
CA SER A 477 -3.40 -28.98 -1.84
C SER A 477 -4.48 -28.46 -0.88
N SER A 478 -4.85 -29.26 0.13
CA SER A 478 -5.86 -28.87 1.13
C SER A 478 -5.52 -27.54 1.81
N SER A 479 -4.25 -27.32 2.16
CA SER A 479 -3.76 -26.05 2.72
C SER A 479 -3.99 -24.87 1.76
N ARG A 480 -3.76 -25.06 0.46
CA ARG A 480 -4.00 -24.01 -0.54
C ARG A 480 -5.50 -23.74 -0.67
N THR A 481 -6.34 -24.77 -0.69
CA THR A 481 -7.80 -24.63 -0.75
C THR A 481 -8.35 -23.84 0.43
N HIS A 482 -7.93 -24.14 1.67
CA HIS A 482 -8.35 -23.37 2.84
C HIS A 482 -7.88 -21.91 2.75
N GLY A 483 -6.65 -21.69 2.27
CA GLY A 483 -6.14 -20.35 1.98
C GLY A 483 -7.03 -19.61 0.98
N LEU A 484 -7.38 -20.24 -0.14
CA LEU A 484 -8.22 -19.67 -1.20
C LEU A 484 -9.63 -19.34 -0.70
N ALA A 485 -10.26 -20.24 0.06
CA ALA A 485 -11.56 -19.98 0.67
C ALA A 485 -11.48 -18.76 1.62
N GLY A 486 -10.43 -18.69 2.44
CA GLY A 486 -10.17 -17.56 3.33
C GLY A 486 -9.77 -16.25 2.62
N PHE A 487 -9.31 -16.33 1.37
CA PHE A 487 -9.05 -15.15 0.53
C PHE A 487 -10.31 -14.66 -0.15
N ALA A 488 -11.10 -15.58 -0.72
CA ALA A 488 -12.39 -15.28 -1.31
C ALA A 488 -13.35 -14.65 -0.29
N SER A 489 -13.35 -15.14 0.96
CA SER A 489 -14.15 -14.57 2.05
C SER A 489 -13.72 -13.16 2.48
N ARG A 490 -12.52 -12.73 2.09
CA ARG A 490 -11.98 -11.39 2.36
C ARG A 490 -12.03 -10.48 1.13
N ALA A 491 -12.55 -10.95 0.02
CA ALA A 491 -12.66 -10.15 -1.19
C ALA A 491 -13.61 -8.97 -0.98
N CYS A 492 -13.34 -7.89 -1.71
CA CYS A 492 -14.21 -6.72 -1.73
C CYS A 492 -14.39 -6.22 -3.16
N ILE A 493 -15.40 -5.36 -3.35
CA ILE A 493 -15.46 -4.56 -4.57
C ILE A 493 -14.39 -3.49 -4.41
N HIS A 494 -13.40 -3.49 -5.30
CA HIS A 494 -12.36 -2.47 -5.28
C HIS A 494 -12.94 -1.10 -5.63
N ALA A 495 -12.41 -0.06 -5.00
CA ALA A 495 -12.93 1.29 -5.16
C ALA A 495 -12.81 1.80 -6.60
N GLU A 496 -11.71 1.44 -7.28
CA GLU A 496 -11.49 1.73 -8.69
C GLU A 496 -12.51 1.01 -9.57
N ALA A 497 -12.79 -0.27 -9.31
CA ALA A 497 -13.72 -1.08 -10.11
C ALA A 497 -15.17 -0.60 -9.96
N ALA A 498 -15.59 -0.28 -8.73
CA ALA A 498 -16.87 0.35 -8.46
C ALA A 498 -17.04 1.67 -9.24
N LEU A 499 -16.02 2.51 -9.20
CA LEU A 499 -16.03 3.80 -9.87
C LEU A 499 -16.09 3.64 -11.40
N MET A 500 -15.32 2.72 -11.97
CA MET A 500 -15.40 2.35 -13.40
C MET A 500 -16.82 1.94 -13.79
N ALA A 501 -17.45 1.05 -13.01
CA ALA A 501 -18.79 0.53 -13.31
C ALA A 501 -19.86 1.61 -13.25
N LEU A 502 -19.83 2.46 -12.22
CA LEU A 502 -20.78 3.55 -12.07
C LEU A 502 -20.67 4.56 -13.22
N LEU A 503 -19.44 4.95 -13.55
CA LEU A 503 -19.19 5.98 -14.56
C LEU A 503 -19.41 5.46 -15.98
N TYR A 504 -19.16 4.17 -16.23
CA TYR A 504 -19.57 3.49 -17.47
C TYR A 504 -21.08 3.63 -17.70
N ASN A 505 -21.88 3.37 -16.67
CA ASN A 505 -23.34 3.52 -16.75
C ASN A 505 -23.80 4.96 -16.95
N LYS A 506 -23.01 5.94 -16.50
CA LYS A 506 -23.27 7.37 -16.71
C LYS A 506 -22.68 7.93 -18.00
N LYS A 507 -21.93 7.13 -18.77
CA LYS A 507 -21.19 7.55 -19.98
C LYS A 507 -20.28 8.77 -19.74
N MET A 508 -19.57 8.77 -18.62
CA MET A 508 -18.66 9.87 -18.24
C MET A 508 -17.21 9.53 -18.58
N HIS A 509 -16.42 10.54 -18.95
CA HIS A 509 -14.95 10.42 -19.04
C HIS A 509 -14.33 10.32 -17.64
N ILE A 510 -13.23 9.58 -17.51
CA ILE A 510 -12.66 9.21 -16.22
C ILE A 510 -11.15 9.48 -16.19
N SER A 511 -10.64 9.88 -15.04
CA SER A 511 -9.22 9.68 -14.70
C SER A 511 -9.16 9.13 -13.29
N VAL A 512 -8.59 7.94 -13.09
CA VAL A 512 -8.45 7.33 -11.75
C VAL A 512 -6.99 7.01 -11.51
N THR A 513 -6.56 7.14 -10.27
CA THR A 513 -5.25 7.72 -10.01
C THR A 513 -4.37 6.99 -9.01
N LYS A 514 -4.81 5.80 -8.60
CA LYS A 514 -3.89 4.87 -7.96
C LYS A 514 -3.45 3.84 -8.96
N LYS A 515 -2.29 3.25 -8.68
CA LYS A 515 -1.98 1.95 -9.25
C LYS A 515 -3.12 1.03 -8.84
N CYS A 516 -3.96 0.66 -9.79
CA CYS A 516 -5.08 -0.21 -9.50
C CYS A 516 -4.56 -1.65 -9.40
N CYS A 517 -5.36 -2.51 -8.77
CA CYS A 517 -5.04 -3.93 -8.82
C CYS A 517 -5.15 -4.43 -10.26
N PHE A 518 -4.52 -5.56 -10.51
CA PHE A 518 -4.54 -6.13 -11.84
C PHE A 518 -5.97 -6.48 -12.33
N MET A 519 -6.89 -6.90 -11.46
CA MET A 519 -8.30 -7.11 -11.85
C MET A 519 -9.01 -5.82 -12.27
N CYS A 520 -8.75 -4.70 -11.60
CA CYS A 520 -9.28 -3.40 -12.02
C CYS A 520 -8.73 -3.01 -13.40
N TRP A 521 -7.46 -3.33 -13.68
CA TRP A 521 -6.88 -3.13 -15.00
C TRP A 521 -7.52 -4.03 -16.08
N VAL A 522 -7.80 -5.29 -15.79
CA VAL A 522 -8.54 -6.18 -16.71
C VAL A 522 -9.94 -5.63 -16.99
N LEU A 523 -10.66 -5.18 -15.95
CA LEU A 523 -11.96 -4.51 -16.14
C LEU A 523 -11.82 -3.28 -17.04
N TYR A 524 -10.81 -2.44 -16.82
CA TYR A 524 -10.52 -1.30 -17.69
C TYR A 524 -10.38 -1.72 -19.17
N LEU A 525 -9.54 -2.71 -19.47
CA LEU A 525 -9.31 -3.19 -20.84
C LEU A 525 -10.60 -3.69 -21.50
N VAL A 526 -11.41 -4.44 -20.76
CA VAL A 526 -12.70 -4.93 -21.25
C VAL A 526 -13.65 -3.76 -21.54
N LEU A 527 -13.73 -2.77 -20.64
CA LEU A 527 -14.58 -1.60 -20.85
C LEU A 527 -14.12 -0.71 -22.02
N THR A 528 -12.81 -0.58 -22.25
CA THR A 528 -12.29 0.21 -23.38
C THR A 528 -12.51 -0.42 -24.75
N ASN A 529 -12.68 -1.75 -24.78
CA ASN A 529 -12.97 -2.48 -26.02
C ASN A 529 -14.46 -2.37 -26.41
N LEU A 530 -15.30 -1.79 -25.56
CA LEU A 530 -16.69 -1.47 -25.90
C LEU A 530 -16.78 -0.12 -26.61
N ASP A 531 -17.86 0.12 -27.36
CA ASP A 531 -18.14 1.33 -28.16
C ASP A 531 -18.24 2.65 -27.37
N ASN A 532 -17.77 2.69 -26.12
CA ASN A 532 -17.74 3.88 -25.28
C ASN A 532 -16.29 4.15 -24.85
N PRO A 533 -15.56 5.06 -25.52
CA PRO A 533 -14.16 5.36 -25.23
C PRO A 533 -14.05 6.12 -23.90
N ILE A 534 -14.12 5.36 -22.81
CA ILE A 534 -13.77 5.89 -21.51
C ILE A 534 -12.25 5.96 -21.47
N ILE A 535 -11.75 7.19 -21.40
CA ILE A 535 -10.33 7.42 -21.13
C ILE A 535 -10.10 7.01 -19.69
N PHE A 536 -9.03 6.28 -19.42
CA PHE A 536 -8.59 6.06 -18.06
C PHE A 536 -7.07 6.16 -18.00
N ALA A 537 -6.55 6.78 -16.94
CA ALA A 537 -5.13 7.00 -16.72
C ALA A 537 -4.60 6.17 -15.55
N PHE A 538 -4.58 4.84 -15.69
CA PHE A 538 -4.07 3.95 -14.63
C PHE A 538 -2.60 3.57 -14.82
N GLY A 539 -1.94 3.28 -13.70
CA GLY A 539 -0.94 2.23 -13.66
C GLY A 539 -1.54 0.99 -13.00
N ALA A 540 -0.95 -0.18 -13.21
CA ALA A 540 -1.23 -1.36 -12.40
C ALA A 540 -0.04 -1.62 -11.49
N HIS A 541 -0.27 -2.08 -10.25
CA HIS A 541 0.83 -2.60 -9.43
C HIS A 541 1.15 -4.07 -9.75
N GLY A 542 0.45 -4.68 -10.71
CA GLY A 542 0.69 -6.04 -11.20
C GLY A 542 0.37 -7.16 -10.20
N VAL A 543 -0.22 -6.82 -9.05
CA VAL A 543 -0.63 -7.80 -8.03
C VAL A 543 -2.13 -8.03 -8.15
N LEU A 544 -2.49 -9.31 -8.14
CA LEU A 544 -3.86 -9.80 -8.06
C LEU A 544 -4.31 -9.84 -6.60
N TYR A 545 -5.43 -9.18 -6.31
CA TYR A 545 -6.15 -9.34 -5.05
C TYR A 545 -7.49 -10.02 -5.31
N PRO A 546 -8.03 -10.75 -4.31
CA PRO A 546 -9.40 -11.24 -4.35
C PRO A 546 -10.36 -10.10 -4.71
N TRP A 547 -11.16 -10.31 -5.76
CA TRP A 547 -11.90 -9.23 -6.40
C TRP A 547 -13.37 -9.63 -6.55
N ILE A 548 -14.27 -8.81 -6.03
CA ILE A 548 -15.70 -8.93 -6.29
C ILE A 548 -16.04 -8.04 -7.47
N ALA A 549 -16.66 -8.63 -8.49
CA ALA A 549 -17.07 -7.90 -9.68
C ALA A 549 -18.09 -6.81 -9.32
N PRO A 550 -17.88 -5.54 -9.72
CA PRO A 550 -18.77 -4.46 -9.37
C PRO A 550 -20.14 -4.67 -10.04
N PRO A 551 -21.26 -4.37 -9.36
CA PRO A 551 -22.59 -4.52 -9.93
C PRO A 551 -22.89 -3.47 -11.01
N GLY A 552 -23.90 -3.75 -11.83
CA GLY A 552 -24.44 -2.81 -12.81
C GLY A 552 -23.73 -2.78 -14.16
N LEU A 553 -22.74 -3.63 -14.41
CA LEU A 553 -22.13 -3.76 -15.74
C LEU A 553 -22.97 -4.68 -16.63
N PRO A 554 -22.86 -4.58 -17.98
CA PRO A 554 -23.47 -5.53 -18.90
C PRO A 554 -22.93 -6.96 -18.70
N ASP A 555 -23.78 -7.97 -18.91
CA ASP A 555 -23.44 -9.40 -18.77
C ASP A 555 -22.20 -9.80 -19.58
N GLN A 556 -22.06 -9.23 -20.78
CA GLN A 556 -20.91 -9.47 -21.65
C GLN A 556 -19.57 -9.10 -20.99
N VAL A 557 -19.53 -8.01 -20.21
CA VAL A 557 -18.30 -7.59 -19.51
C VAL A 557 -17.86 -8.65 -18.51
N TYR A 558 -18.80 -9.24 -17.75
CA TYR A 558 -18.46 -10.30 -16.81
C TYR A 558 -18.01 -11.57 -17.54
N ARG A 559 -18.60 -11.90 -18.69
CA ARG A 559 -18.16 -13.04 -19.53
C ARG A 559 -16.74 -12.82 -20.04
N ASP A 560 -16.42 -11.64 -20.56
CA ASP A 560 -15.09 -11.34 -21.09
C ASP A 560 -14.01 -11.38 -19.99
N ILE A 561 -14.30 -10.86 -18.79
CA ILE A 561 -13.38 -10.96 -17.64
C ILE A 561 -13.20 -12.41 -17.20
N TYR A 562 -14.29 -13.18 -17.16
CA TYR A 562 -14.25 -14.61 -16.82
C TYR A 562 -13.41 -15.41 -17.81
N GLU A 563 -13.63 -15.23 -19.11
CA GLU A 563 -12.86 -15.89 -20.16
C GLU A 563 -11.37 -15.56 -20.06
N TRP A 564 -11.05 -14.28 -19.84
CA TRP A 564 -9.67 -13.83 -19.65
C TRP A 564 -9.00 -14.52 -18.45
N LEU A 565 -9.68 -14.55 -17.29
CA LEU A 565 -9.16 -15.19 -16.08
C LEU A 565 -9.00 -16.69 -16.24
N LEU A 566 -9.95 -17.33 -16.90
CA LEU A 566 -9.93 -18.77 -17.14
C LEU A 566 -8.73 -19.14 -18.03
N GLU A 567 -8.53 -18.40 -19.13
CA GLU A 567 -7.40 -18.60 -20.02
C GLU A 567 -6.07 -18.40 -19.28
N ALA A 568 -5.94 -17.30 -18.51
CA ALA A 568 -4.75 -17.05 -17.71
C ALA A 568 -4.46 -18.20 -16.73
N CYS A 569 -5.51 -18.72 -16.04
CA CYS A 569 -5.34 -19.81 -15.08
C CYS A 569 -4.89 -21.10 -15.78
N GLN A 570 -5.50 -21.42 -16.92
CA GLN A 570 -5.15 -22.60 -17.72
C GLN A 570 -3.70 -22.52 -18.21
N GLN A 571 -3.26 -21.37 -18.71
CA GLN A 571 -1.87 -21.15 -19.11
C GLN A 571 -0.90 -21.30 -17.93
N HIS A 572 -1.26 -20.80 -16.74
CA HIS A 572 -0.45 -20.93 -15.54
C HIS A 572 -0.32 -22.40 -15.07
N VAL A 573 -1.42 -23.16 -15.11
CA VAL A 573 -1.42 -24.60 -14.77
C VAL A 573 -0.57 -25.40 -15.76
N ILE A 574 -0.73 -25.18 -17.06
CA ILE A 574 0.01 -25.90 -18.10
C ILE A 574 1.51 -25.54 -18.06
N GLY A 575 1.85 -24.25 -17.89
CA GLY A 575 3.23 -23.77 -17.86
C GLY A 575 4.02 -24.17 -16.61
N GLY A 576 3.35 -24.46 -15.49
CA GLY A 576 3.99 -24.89 -14.25
C GLY A 576 4.67 -26.28 -14.35
N HIS A 577 4.12 -27.18 -15.17
CA HIS A 577 4.62 -28.55 -15.28
C HIS A 577 5.87 -28.69 -16.16
N SER A 578 6.10 -27.78 -17.11
CA SER A 578 7.25 -27.86 -18.02
C SER A 578 8.56 -27.34 -17.43
N ARG A 579 8.51 -26.52 -16.37
CA ARG A 579 9.71 -25.87 -15.80
C ARG A 579 10.42 -26.67 -14.73
N HIS A 580 9.76 -27.62 -14.07
CA HIS A 580 10.38 -28.41 -13.00
C HIS A 580 10.94 -29.78 -13.44
N SER A 581 10.67 -30.25 -14.66
CA SER A 581 11.02 -31.62 -15.07
C SER A 581 12.21 -31.77 -16.04
N SER A 582 12.90 -30.69 -16.45
CA SER A 582 13.98 -30.77 -17.46
C SER A 582 15.36 -30.32 -16.97
N GLY A 583 15.52 -30.06 -15.67
CA GLY A 583 16.77 -29.53 -15.08
C GLY A 583 17.76 -30.57 -14.55
N ALA A 584 17.59 -31.86 -14.83
CA ALA A 584 18.49 -32.90 -14.38
C ALA A 584 18.91 -33.81 -15.55
N GLY A 585 20.08 -33.54 -16.12
CA GLY A 585 20.84 -34.50 -16.91
C GLY A 585 20.98 -34.19 -18.40
N SER A 586 21.92 -33.32 -18.76
CA SER A 586 22.83 -33.61 -19.88
C SER A 586 24.12 -32.82 -19.72
N GLU A 587 25.23 -33.56 -19.73
CA GLU A 587 26.61 -33.08 -19.68
C GLU A 587 27.02 -32.41 -21.00
N VAL A 588 27.76 -31.31 -20.85
CA VAL A 588 28.94 -30.86 -21.63
C VAL A 588 28.88 -30.93 -23.17
N SER A 589 28.85 -29.75 -23.80
CA SER A 589 29.84 -29.42 -24.84
C SER A 589 30.05 -27.91 -24.93
N ASP A 590 31.32 -27.50 -24.82
CA ASP A 590 31.82 -26.14 -25.02
C ASP A 590 31.37 -25.57 -26.37
N GLY A 591 30.73 -24.40 -26.33
CA GLY A 591 30.38 -23.62 -27.52
C GLY A 591 30.04 -22.19 -27.14
N LYS A 592 30.98 -21.27 -27.40
CA LYS A 592 30.74 -19.81 -27.41
C LYS A 592 29.53 -19.52 -28.31
N GLY A 593 28.40 -19.18 -27.71
CA GLY A 593 27.21 -18.68 -28.39
C GLY A 593 26.77 -17.38 -27.72
N VAL A 594 26.71 -16.33 -28.52
CA VAL A 594 26.09 -15.05 -28.18
C VAL A 594 24.67 -15.33 -27.67
N MET A 595 24.33 -14.92 -26.45
CA MET A 595 22.94 -14.93 -25.99
C MET A 595 22.18 -13.89 -26.81
N GLU A 596 21.42 -14.36 -27.80
CA GLU A 596 20.28 -13.60 -28.30
C GLU A 596 19.22 -13.60 -27.20
N GLU A 597 18.85 -12.39 -26.81
CA GLU A 597 17.82 -12.09 -25.84
C GLU A 597 16.47 -12.49 -26.43
N GLU A 598 15.98 -13.68 -26.11
CA GLU A 598 14.64 -14.13 -26.50
C GLU A 598 13.57 -13.26 -25.82
N SER A 599 13.11 -12.28 -26.60
CA SER A 599 11.93 -11.45 -26.37
C SER A 599 10.70 -12.33 -26.12
N TYR A 600 10.33 -12.48 -24.85
CA TYR A 600 9.04 -13.06 -24.45
C TYR A 600 7.89 -12.11 -24.79
N ASP A 601 7.21 -12.47 -25.87
CA ASP A 601 5.80 -12.32 -26.23
C ASP A 601 4.96 -11.16 -25.65
N LYS A 602 5.17 -9.97 -26.23
CA LYS A 602 4.19 -8.86 -26.29
C LYS A 602 2.99 -9.20 -27.20
N GLN A 603 3.15 -10.20 -28.06
CA GLN A 603 2.20 -10.65 -29.08
C GLN A 603 0.96 -11.31 -28.46
N THR A 604 1.01 -11.97 -27.30
CA THR A 604 -0.22 -12.58 -26.71
C THR A 604 -1.24 -11.52 -26.24
N LEU A 605 -0.78 -10.44 -25.60
CA LEU A 605 -1.66 -9.33 -25.20
C LEU A 605 -2.11 -8.52 -26.43
N ASP A 606 -1.18 -8.24 -27.36
CA ASP A 606 -1.50 -7.55 -28.62
C ASP A 606 -2.41 -8.40 -29.52
N ASN A 607 -2.30 -9.73 -29.54
CA ASN A 607 -3.16 -10.63 -30.33
C ASN A 607 -4.56 -10.75 -29.73
N TYR A 608 -4.72 -10.63 -28.40
CA TYR A 608 -6.04 -10.61 -27.77
C TYR A 608 -6.72 -9.24 -27.95
N VAL A 609 -5.94 -8.15 -27.96
CA VAL A 609 -6.43 -6.76 -28.12
C VAL A 609 -6.64 -6.36 -29.59
N LEU A 610 -5.93 -6.97 -30.55
CA LEU A 610 -6.01 -6.61 -31.99
C LEU A 610 -6.80 -7.60 -32.86
N ASN A 611 -7.18 -8.78 -32.37
CA ASN A 611 -7.96 -9.77 -33.14
C ASN A 611 -9.45 -9.90 -32.71
N LYS A 612 -9.93 -9.00 -31.85
CA LYS A 612 -11.35 -8.71 -31.66
C LYS A 612 -11.56 -7.23 -31.97
#